data_AF-A0A2D7JYY2-F1
#
_entry.id   AF-A0A2D7JYY2-F1
#
_cell.length_a   1.000
_cell.length_b   1.000
_cell.length_c   1.000
_cell.angle_alpha   90.00
_cell.angle_beta   90.00
_cell.angle_gamma   90.00
#
_symmetry.space_group_name_H-M   'P 1'
#
loop_
_entity.id
_entity.type
_entity.pdbx_description
1 polymer ?
#
loop_
_entity_poly.entity_id
_entity_poly.type
_entity_poly.pdbx_seq_one_letter_code
_entity_poly.pdbx_strand_id
1 'polypeptide(L)'
;MGIIAFLSAISISAVAALYSILGLAAIFSGAKIPIMIMGGVLEVGKLVTASWLYQNWKNQNLPKTIKYYLTTSVIVLVFVTSMGIFGFLSKAHLDQVTPTSSNVAKVELIDKRILQEERTISRAEKTLVQLDKSIEVYLENDYATRGLRERRKQEAEREELNLIIDGAMTKIDTYMLERQNLELEQSKIEAEVGPLKYIAELIYGDNAKDYFDEAVRWVIIVLIFVFDPLAVLLLIAANISLADFMKGRQKKKQISLRQLDLKIKRENEKHKEASKQIKNYKDFFTKLAGKRLTNEDYEKFFQILGNKELRAMGLDPDEIRIKMDQVLDWNATEVKEMPDKVRENDKTLTKSMLDNDDRK
;
A
#
# COMPACT_ATOMS: atom_id res chain seq x y z
N MET A 1 5.73 -9.37 -1.16
CA MET A 1 5.98 -8.11 -1.89
C MET A 1 4.70 -7.41 -2.33
N GLY A 2 3.83 -8.00 -3.17
CA GLY A 2 2.60 -7.32 -3.63
C GLY A 2 1.66 -6.79 -2.53
N ILE A 3 1.41 -7.59 -1.48
CA ILE A 3 0.58 -7.15 -0.34
C ILE A 3 1.24 -6.01 0.45
N ILE A 4 2.56 -6.05 0.61
CA ILE A 4 3.33 -5.02 1.31
C ILE A 4 3.28 -3.72 0.50
N ALA A 5 3.52 -3.79 -0.81
CA ALA A 5 3.41 -2.63 -1.70
C ALA A 5 2.00 -2.03 -1.69
N PHE A 6 0.95 -2.86 -1.63
CA PHE A 6 -0.44 -2.41 -1.54
C PHE A 6 -0.72 -1.66 -0.23
N LEU A 7 -0.32 -2.25 0.90
CA LEU A 7 -0.48 -1.63 2.22
C LEU A 7 0.29 -0.32 2.29
N SER A 8 1.55 -0.29 1.84
CA SER A 8 2.36 0.93 1.77
C SER A 8 1.71 2.00 0.88
N ALA A 9 1.19 1.63 -0.29
CA ALA A 9 0.51 2.56 -1.20
C ALA A 9 -0.73 3.19 -0.55
N ILE A 10 -1.56 2.39 0.13
CA ILE A 10 -2.76 2.88 0.82
C ILE A 10 -2.36 3.77 1.99
N SER A 11 -1.38 3.38 2.81
CA SER A 11 -0.93 4.19 3.95
C SER A 11 -0.39 5.55 3.50
N ILE A 12 0.48 5.58 2.48
CA ILE A 12 1.02 6.83 1.93
C ILE A 12 -0.13 7.68 1.37
N SER A 13 -1.03 7.08 0.59
CA SER A 13 -2.13 7.81 -0.01
C SER A 13 -3.13 8.33 1.03
N ALA A 14 -3.38 7.62 2.12
CA ALA A 14 -4.29 8.05 3.17
C ALA A 14 -3.75 9.26 3.93
N VAL A 15 -2.45 9.25 4.26
CA VAL A 15 -1.78 10.40 4.89
C VAL A 15 -1.73 11.59 3.93
N ALA A 16 -1.38 11.35 2.66
CA ALA A 16 -1.39 12.38 1.63
C ALA A 16 -2.78 13.00 1.43
N ALA A 17 -3.83 12.17 1.39
CA ALA A 17 -5.22 12.63 1.29
C ALA A 17 -5.63 13.47 2.50
N LEU A 18 -5.27 13.06 3.73
CA LEU A 18 -5.55 13.84 4.93
C LEU A 18 -4.93 15.24 4.86
N TYR A 19 -3.64 15.33 4.56
CA TYR A 19 -2.95 16.62 4.46
C TYR A 19 -3.47 17.46 3.28
N SER A 20 -3.71 16.84 2.13
CA SER A 20 -4.28 17.50 0.96
C SER A 20 -5.64 18.14 1.25
N ILE A 21 -6.55 17.37 1.86
CA ILE A 21 -7.91 17.81 2.19
C ILE A 21 -7.88 18.95 3.20
N LEU A 22 -7.06 18.85 4.25
CA LEU A 22 -6.93 19.90 5.26
C LEU A 22 -6.32 21.17 4.67
N GLY A 23 -5.35 21.04 3.77
CA GLY A 23 -4.73 22.19 3.09
C GLY A 23 -5.69 22.89 2.14
N LEU A 24 -6.43 22.15 1.30
CA LEU A 24 -7.46 22.73 0.44
C LEU A 24 -8.58 23.39 1.26
N ALA A 25 -9.02 22.77 2.36
CA ALA A 25 -10.01 23.34 3.25
C ALA A 25 -9.51 24.64 3.93
N ALA A 26 -8.20 24.74 4.17
CA ALA A 26 -7.60 25.95 4.70
C ALA A 26 -7.55 27.10 3.68
N ILE A 27 -7.29 26.81 2.40
CA ILE A 27 -7.28 27.81 1.32
C ILE A 27 -8.67 28.41 1.13
N PHE A 28 -9.73 27.60 1.24
CA PHE A 28 -11.11 28.01 1.03
C PHE A 28 -11.91 27.98 2.33
N SER A 29 -11.52 28.86 3.26
CA SER A 29 -12.07 28.90 4.62
C SER A 29 -13.59 29.11 4.71
N GLY A 30 -14.20 29.72 3.70
CA GLY A 30 -15.65 29.95 3.62
C GLY A 30 -16.49 28.72 3.24
N ALA A 31 -15.88 27.64 2.74
CA ALA A 31 -16.58 26.44 2.27
C ALA A 31 -15.84 25.14 2.66
N LYS A 32 -15.34 25.09 3.91
CA LYS A 32 -14.51 23.97 4.42
C LYS A 32 -15.16 22.59 4.22
N ILE A 33 -16.42 22.43 4.65
CA ILE A 33 -17.12 21.14 4.63
C ILE A 33 -17.30 20.61 3.18
N PRO A 34 -17.86 21.40 2.24
CA PRO A 34 -17.93 20.99 0.84
C PRO A 34 -16.60 20.54 0.25
N ILE A 35 -15.52 21.24 0.58
CA ILE A 35 -14.18 20.96 0.02
C ILE A 35 -13.58 19.70 0.61
N MET A 36 -13.81 19.43 1.90
CA MET A 36 -13.41 18.17 2.50
C MET A 36 -14.10 16.97 1.84
N ILE A 37 -15.41 17.09 1.57
CA ILE A 37 -16.17 16.04 0.88
C ILE A 37 -15.66 15.85 -0.55
N MET A 38 -15.51 16.94 -1.30
CA MET A 38 -15.00 16.92 -2.67
C MET A 38 -13.59 16.29 -2.73
N GLY A 39 -12.67 16.75 -1.89
CA GLY A 39 -11.30 16.23 -1.82
C GLY A 39 -11.26 14.74 -1.50
N GLY A 40 -12.08 14.28 -0.54
CA GLY A 40 -12.20 12.86 -0.22
C GLY A 40 -12.62 12.01 -1.43
N VAL A 41 -13.63 12.45 -2.18
CA VAL A 41 -14.10 11.74 -3.38
C VAL A 41 -13.04 11.74 -4.49
N LEU A 42 -12.34 12.87 -4.68
CA LEU A 42 -11.29 12.99 -5.69
C LEU A 42 -10.09 12.08 -5.39
N GLU A 43 -9.68 11.94 -4.13
CA GLU A 43 -8.57 11.05 -3.74
C GLU A 43 -8.92 9.58 -3.97
N VAL A 44 -10.12 9.15 -3.57
CA VAL A 44 -10.59 7.78 -3.83
C VAL A 44 -10.70 7.54 -5.35
N GLY A 45 -11.25 8.51 -6.07
CA GLY A 45 -11.37 8.47 -7.54
C GLY A 45 -10.03 8.33 -8.24
N LYS A 46 -8.98 9.04 -7.77
CA LYS A 46 -7.60 8.94 -8.31
C LYS A 46 -7.08 7.51 -8.24
N LEU A 47 -7.14 6.87 -7.07
CA LEU A 47 -6.62 5.52 -6.86
C LEU A 47 -7.42 4.46 -7.62
N VAL A 48 -8.75 4.57 -7.60
CA VAL A 48 -9.63 3.65 -8.34
C VAL A 48 -9.36 3.76 -9.84
N THR A 49 -9.24 4.99 -10.36
CA THR A 49 -8.94 5.22 -11.77
C THR A 49 -7.58 4.65 -12.15
N ALA A 50 -6.54 4.89 -11.35
CA ALA A 50 -5.20 4.35 -11.61
C ALA A 50 -5.20 2.81 -11.61
N SER A 51 -5.85 2.18 -10.63
CA SER A 51 -5.95 0.73 -10.52
C SER A 51 -6.75 0.11 -11.68
N TRP A 52 -7.90 0.71 -12.02
CA TRP A 52 -8.76 0.24 -13.10
C TRP A 52 -8.11 0.41 -14.48
N LEU A 53 -7.46 1.55 -14.70
CA LEU A 53 -6.76 1.85 -15.96
C LEU A 53 -5.63 0.86 -16.20
N TYR A 54 -4.88 0.49 -15.15
CA TYR A 54 -3.86 -0.56 -15.25
C TYR A 54 -4.46 -1.91 -15.65
N GLN A 55 -5.53 -2.35 -14.97
CA GLN A 55 -6.16 -3.64 -15.25
C GLN A 55 -6.76 -3.72 -16.66
N ASN A 56 -7.31 -2.61 -17.16
CA ASN A 56 -7.99 -2.54 -18.45
C ASN A 56 -7.12 -1.99 -19.59
N TRP A 57 -5.83 -1.73 -19.36
CA TRP A 57 -4.94 -1.12 -20.35
C TRP A 57 -4.90 -1.87 -21.68
N LYS A 58 -4.90 -3.21 -21.61
CA LYS A 58 -4.87 -4.12 -22.79
C LYS A 58 -6.24 -4.51 -23.32
N ASN A 59 -7.34 -3.99 -22.75
CA ASN A 59 -8.68 -4.29 -23.22
C ASN A 59 -8.89 -3.66 -24.61
N GLN A 60 -9.30 -4.50 -25.58
CA GLN A 60 -9.53 -4.09 -26.97
C GLN A 60 -10.77 -3.19 -27.11
N ASN A 61 -11.72 -3.31 -26.20
CA ASN A 61 -12.97 -2.54 -26.21
C ASN A 61 -12.79 -1.12 -25.64
N LEU A 62 -11.60 -0.77 -25.14
CA LEU A 62 -11.33 0.54 -24.55
C LEU A 62 -10.69 1.48 -25.59
N PRO A 63 -11.39 2.52 -26.06
CA PRO A 63 -10.86 3.49 -27.02
C PRO A 63 -9.60 4.19 -26.48
N LYS A 64 -8.68 4.56 -27.38
CA LYS A 64 -7.44 5.28 -27.01
C LYS A 64 -7.73 6.64 -26.35
N THR A 65 -8.81 7.32 -26.76
CA THR A 65 -9.24 8.61 -26.19
C THR A 65 -9.52 8.53 -24.69
N ILE A 66 -10.24 7.49 -24.25
CA ILE A 66 -10.56 7.27 -22.83
C ILE A 66 -9.28 6.98 -22.04
N LYS A 67 -8.34 6.20 -22.61
CA LYS A 67 -7.05 5.92 -21.95
C LYS A 67 -6.28 7.22 -21.68
N TYR A 68 -6.14 8.07 -22.69
CA TYR A 68 -5.46 9.36 -22.54
C TYR A 68 -6.16 10.28 -21.54
N TYR A 69 -7.49 10.35 -21.59
CA TYR A 69 -8.26 11.14 -20.64
C TYR A 69 -8.01 10.66 -19.20
N LEU A 70 -8.15 9.36 -18.92
CA LEU A 70 -7.94 8.82 -17.57
C LEU A 70 -6.50 8.98 -17.09
N THR A 71 -5.50 8.78 -17.96
CA THR A 71 -4.09 9.03 -17.60
C THR A 71 -3.87 10.50 -17.23
N THR A 72 -4.37 11.41 -18.06
CA THR A 72 -4.22 12.86 -17.82
C THR A 72 -4.96 13.27 -16.56
N SER A 73 -6.17 12.77 -16.33
CA SER A 73 -6.94 13.00 -15.11
C SER A 73 -6.22 12.51 -13.86
N VAL A 74 -5.60 11.32 -13.88
CA VAL A 74 -4.79 10.83 -12.75
C VAL A 74 -3.61 11.78 -12.49
N ILE A 75 -2.92 12.24 -13.53
CA ILE A 75 -1.80 13.20 -13.39
C ILE A 75 -2.30 14.53 -12.79
N VAL A 76 -3.41 15.07 -13.29
CA VAL A 76 -4.00 16.30 -12.75
C VAL A 76 -4.43 16.11 -11.29
N LEU A 77 -5.03 14.97 -10.95
CA LEU A 77 -5.42 14.66 -9.57
C LEU A 77 -4.21 14.56 -8.63
N VAL A 78 -3.08 14.02 -9.09
CA VAL A 78 -1.80 14.08 -8.36
C VAL A 78 -1.41 15.55 -8.13
N PHE A 79 -1.45 16.42 -9.16
CA PHE A 79 -1.15 17.84 -8.93
C PHE A 79 -2.10 18.53 -7.94
N VAL A 80 -3.40 18.18 -7.94
CA VAL A 80 -4.37 18.71 -6.98
C VAL A 80 -4.04 18.24 -5.56
N THR A 81 -3.73 16.95 -5.37
CA THR A 81 -3.29 16.41 -4.07
C THR A 81 -2.04 17.12 -3.58
N SER A 82 -1.07 17.26 -4.48
CA SER A 82 0.18 17.97 -4.25
C SER A 82 -0.05 19.43 -3.82
N MET A 83 -0.94 20.16 -4.50
CA MET A 83 -1.31 21.52 -4.13
C MET A 83 -1.97 21.59 -2.74
N GLY A 84 -2.81 20.60 -2.40
CA GLY A 84 -3.40 20.49 -1.08
C GLY A 84 -2.35 20.30 0.01
N ILE A 85 -1.41 19.35 -0.18
CA ILE A 85 -0.33 19.11 0.79
C ILE A 85 0.52 20.36 0.96
N PHE A 86 0.84 21.04 -0.15
CA PHE A 86 1.57 22.31 -0.12
C PHE A 86 0.83 23.37 0.70
N GLY A 87 -0.49 23.51 0.51
CA GLY A 87 -1.31 24.43 1.28
C GLY A 87 -1.32 24.13 2.78
N PHE A 88 -1.37 22.84 3.15
CA PHE A 88 -1.33 22.42 4.56
C PHE A 88 0.02 22.73 5.22
N LEU A 89 1.12 22.31 4.59
CA LEU A 89 2.47 22.51 5.13
C LEU A 89 2.86 24.00 5.14
N SER A 90 2.51 24.75 4.10
CA SER A 90 2.76 26.19 4.05
C SER A 90 1.96 26.95 5.10
N LYS A 91 0.70 26.54 5.35
CA LYS A 91 -0.09 27.13 6.44
C LYS A 91 0.48 26.80 7.81
N ALA A 92 0.88 25.55 8.05
CA ALA A 92 1.50 25.16 9.32
C ALA A 92 2.76 26.01 9.61
N HIS A 93 3.56 26.28 8.58
CA HIS A 93 4.72 27.18 8.66
C HIS A 93 4.30 28.63 8.93
N LEU A 94 3.35 29.18 8.16
CA LEU A 94 2.89 30.56 8.33
C LEU A 94 2.23 30.79 9.70
N ASP A 95 1.44 29.85 10.20
CA ASP A 95 0.79 29.93 11.51
C ASP A 95 1.84 29.93 12.65
N GLN A 96 3.02 29.35 12.42
CA GLN A 96 4.15 29.40 13.36
C GLN A 96 4.93 30.72 13.25
N VAL A 97 5.09 31.30 12.06
CA VAL A 97 5.91 32.52 11.83
C VAL A 97 5.13 33.82 12.08
N THR A 98 3.83 33.85 11.82
CA THR A 98 2.97 35.06 11.98
C THR A 98 2.86 35.61 13.41
N PRO A 99 2.86 34.79 14.49
CA PRO A 99 2.90 35.32 15.86
C PRO A 99 4.21 36.07 16.14
N THR A 100 5.32 35.64 15.54
CA THR A 100 6.64 36.29 15.72
C THR A 100 6.62 37.73 15.22
N SER A 101 6.11 37.99 14.00
CA SER A 101 6.03 39.36 13.46
C SER A 101 5.10 40.26 14.27
N SER A 102 3.98 39.72 14.77
CA SER A 102 3.06 40.45 15.65
C SER A 102 3.72 40.79 16.98
N ASN A 103 4.46 39.85 17.57
CA ASN A 103 5.18 40.08 18.82
C ASN A 103 6.33 41.09 18.64
N VAL A 104 7.01 41.14 17.48
CA VAL A 104 8.05 42.16 17.20
C VAL A 104 7.42 43.56 17.21
N ALA A 105 6.29 43.73 16.54
CA ALA A 105 5.57 45.01 16.54
C ALA A 105 5.08 45.42 17.95
N LYS A 106 4.64 44.44 18.78
CA LYS A 106 4.26 44.68 20.17
C LYS A 106 5.45 45.08 21.05
N VAL A 107 6.60 44.43 20.87
CA VAL A 107 7.85 44.77 21.58
C VAL A 107 8.27 46.20 21.22
N GLU A 108 8.26 46.57 19.94
CA GLU A 108 8.57 47.93 19.51
C GLU A 108 7.62 48.97 20.12
N LEU A 109 6.32 48.64 20.22
CA LEU A 109 5.34 49.49 20.89
C LEU A 109 5.62 49.63 22.40
N ILE A 110 5.99 48.54 23.06
CA ILE A 110 6.36 48.53 24.48
C ILE A 110 7.62 49.37 24.71
N ASP A 111 8.64 49.24 23.87
CA ASP A 111 9.86 50.05 23.97
C ASP A 111 9.56 51.55 23.83
N LYS A 112 8.64 51.93 22.92
CA LYS A 112 8.17 53.32 22.82
C LYS A 112 7.46 53.80 24.08
N ARG A 113 6.69 52.94 24.75
CA ARG A 113 6.02 53.26 26.02
C ARG A 113 7.03 53.41 27.17
N ILE A 114 8.00 52.50 27.28
CA ILE A 114 9.09 52.59 28.25
C ILE A 114 9.83 53.92 28.07
N LEU A 115 10.23 54.24 26.84
CA LEU A 115 10.94 55.47 26.52
C LEU A 115 10.11 56.73 26.84
N GLN A 116 8.79 56.67 26.67
CA GLN A 116 7.90 57.75 27.07
C GLN A 116 7.86 57.95 28.60
N GLU A 117 7.80 56.86 29.36
CA GLU A 117 7.80 56.93 30.83
C GLU A 117 9.19 57.34 31.36
N GLU A 118 10.29 56.90 30.76
CA GLU A 118 11.65 57.37 31.06
C GLU A 118 11.79 58.89 30.84
N ARG A 119 11.20 59.43 29.76
CA ARG A 119 11.14 60.89 29.53
C ARG A 119 10.30 61.61 30.57
N THR A 120 9.29 60.96 31.14
CA THR A 120 8.49 61.54 32.24
C THR A 120 9.30 61.60 33.53
N ILE A 121 10.01 60.51 33.87
CA ILE A 121 10.94 60.46 35.00
C ILE A 121 12.02 61.54 34.84
N SER A 122 12.70 61.58 33.69
CA SER A 122 13.76 62.55 33.44
C SER A 122 13.29 64.01 33.55
N ARG A 123 12.05 64.31 33.11
CA ARG A 123 11.46 65.64 33.29
C ARG A 123 11.18 65.95 34.76
N ALA A 124 10.61 65.02 35.50
CA ALA A 124 10.30 65.19 36.92
C ALA A 124 11.59 65.34 37.76
N GLU A 125 12.61 64.50 37.51
CA GLU A 125 13.93 64.60 38.13
C GLU A 125 14.60 65.93 37.83
N LYS A 126 14.56 66.39 36.57
CA LYS A 126 15.11 67.70 36.20
C LYS A 126 14.43 68.84 36.94
N THR A 127 13.11 68.77 37.13
CA THR A 127 12.36 69.76 37.93
C THR A 127 12.78 69.68 39.40
N LEU A 128 12.91 68.49 39.99
CA LEU A 128 13.40 68.32 41.37
C LEU A 128 14.80 68.95 41.56
N VAL A 129 15.73 68.70 40.63
CA VAL A 129 17.06 69.29 40.65
C VAL A 129 17.02 70.82 40.54
N GLN A 130 16.11 71.37 39.72
CA GLN A 130 15.91 72.82 39.62
C GLN A 130 15.35 73.41 40.93
N LEU A 131 14.42 72.71 41.59
CA LEU A 131 13.92 73.09 42.90
C LEU A 131 15.05 73.08 43.94
N ASP A 132 15.90 72.03 43.95
CA ASP A 132 17.06 71.96 44.84
C ASP A 132 18.04 73.12 44.63
N LYS A 133 18.38 73.39 43.36
CA LYS A 133 19.27 74.51 43.01
C LYS A 133 18.70 75.86 43.42
N SER A 134 17.38 76.04 43.35
CA SER A 134 16.73 77.28 43.80
C SER A 134 16.87 77.50 45.31
N ILE A 135 16.87 76.42 46.10
CA ILE A 135 17.08 76.46 47.55
C ILE A 135 18.55 76.68 47.89
N GLU A 136 19.47 76.07 47.14
CA GLU A 136 20.92 76.22 47.29
C GLU A 136 21.35 77.68 47.23
N VAL A 137 20.80 78.48 46.30
CA VAL A 137 21.07 79.94 46.22
C VAL A 137 20.74 80.67 47.52
N TYR A 138 19.70 80.28 48.26
CA TYR A 138 19.40 80.88 49.56
C TYR A 138 20.36 80.44 50.67
N LEU A 139 20.89 79.22 50.59
CA LEU A 139 21.87 78.69 51.54
C LEU A 139 23.25 79.33 51.33
N GLU A 140 23.67 79.51 50.07
CA GLU A 140 24.94 80.15 49.71
C GLU A 140 25.00 81.62 50.14
N ASN A 141 23.87 82.32 50.13
CA ASN A 141 23.77 83.72 50.54
C ASN A 141 23.51 83.90 52.06
N ASP A 142 23.79 82.88 52.88
CA ASP A 142 23.64 82.88 54.35
C ASP A 142 22.20 83.13 54.86
N TYR A 143 21.19 82.90 54.00
CA TYR A 143 19.76 83.04 54.31
C TYR A 143 19.12 81.69 54.66
N ALA A 144 19.75 80.89 55.52
CA ALA A 144 19.34 79.53 55.85
C ALA A 144 17.85 79.41 56.30
N THR A 145 17.39 80.32 57.16
CA THR A 145 16.00 80.33 57.64
C THR A 145 14.99 80.61 56.52
N ARG A 146 15.36 81.43 55.52
CA ARG A 146 14.49 81.72 54.36
C ARG A 146 14.49 80.54 53.39
N GLY A 147 15.64 79.93 53.13
CA GLY A 147 15.75 78.71 52.31
C GLY A 147 14.92 77.55 52.87
N LEU A 148 14.96 77.31 54.19
CA LEU A 148 14.14 76.28 54.84
C LEU A 148 12.63 76.55 54.72
N ARG A 149 12.21 77.82 54.78
CA ARG A 149 10.80 78.19 54.63
C ARG A 149 10.30 78.01 53.20
N GLU A 150 11.08 78.39 52.20
CA GLU A 150 10.73 78.17 50.80
C GLU A 150 10.72 76.68 50.44
N ARG A 151 11.64 75.89 51.00
CA ARG A 151 11.62 74.42 50.85
C ARG A 151 10.32 73.80 51.37
N ARG A 152 9.85 74.20 52.56
CA ARG A 152 8.58 73.72 53.12
C ARG A 152 7.38 74.08 52.25
N LYS A 153 7.39 75.24 51.57
CA LYS A 153 6.31 75.61 50.64
C LYS A 153 6.29 74.73 49.38
N GLN A 154 7.45 74.25 48.95
CA GLN A 154 7.61 73.37 47.78
C GLN A 154 7.42 71.89 48.11
N GLU A 155 7.16 71.52 49.37
CA GLU A 155 7.11 70.11 49.80
C GLU A 155 6.00 69.33 49.11
N ALA A 156 4.82 69.93 48.94
CA ALA A 156 3.71 69.32 48.21
C ALA A 156 4.03 69.10 46.71
N GLU A 157 4.71 70.06 46.06
CA GLU A 157 5.13 69.94 44.66
C GLU A 157 6.19 68.84 44.49
N ARG A 158 7.11 68.71 45.46
CA ARG A 158 8.12 67.63 45.47
C ARG A 158 7.49 66.25 45.67
N GLU A 159 6.51 66.16 46.57
CA GLU A 159 5.76 64.92 46.78
C GLU A 159 5.00 64.52 45.50
N GLU A 160 4.36 65.47 44.81
CA GLU A 160 3.71 65.22 43.51
C GLU A 160 4.71 64.72 42.45
N LEU A 161 5.89 65.35 42.35
CA LEU A 161 6.94 64.92 41.42
C LEU A 161 7.46 63.52 41.74
N ASN A 162 7.65 63.19 43.02
CA ASN A 162 8.05 61.84 43.44
C ASN A 162 6.95 60.80 43.13
N LEU A 163 5.67 61.12 43.34
CA LEU A 163 4.55 60.25 42.98
C LEU A 163 4.49 60.00 41.46
N ILE A 164 4.81 61.02 40.64
CA ILE A 164 4.92 60.86 39.18
C ILE A 164 6.07 59.91 38.83
N ILE A 165 7.23 60.05 39.50
CA ILE A 165 8.38 59.16 39.30
C ILE A 165 8.02 57.73 39.68
N ASP A 166 7.48 57.49 40.88
CA ASP A 166 7.11 56.16 41.36
C ASP A 166 6.04 55.51 40.45
N GLY A 167 5.06 56.30 40.01
CA GLY A 167 4.03 55.86 39.08
C GLY A 167 4.59 55.48 37.70
N ALA A 168 5.53 56.26 37.18
CA ALA A 168 6.22 55.96 35.93
C ALA A 168 7.14 54.73 36.05
N MET A 169 7.87 54.59 37.16
CA MET A 169 8.71 53.41 37.45
C MET A 169 7.88 52.13 37.52
N THR A 170 6.75 52.16 38.24
CA THR A 170 5.83 51.02 38.32
C THR A 170 5.32 50.60 36.93
N LYS A 171 5.01 51.58 36.05
CA LYS A 171 4.61 51.28 34.67
C LYS A 171 5.76 50.68 33.86
N ILE A 172 6.99 51.22 33.99
CA ILE A 172 8.16 50.65 33.32
C ILE A 172 8.36 49.19 33.72
N ASP A 173 8.25 48.86 35.00
CA ASP A 173 8.37 47.48 35.49
C ASP A 173 7.30 46.58 34.84
N THR A 174 6.05 47.05 34.77
CA THR A 174 4.98 46.29 34.10
C THR A 174 5.25 46.09 32.61
N TYR A 175 5.72 47.13 31.92
CA TYR A 175 6.06 47.08 30.50
C TYR A 175 7.28 46.19 30.23
N MET A 176 8.30 46.21 31.09
CA MET A 176 9.45 45.31 30.99
C MET A 176 9.05 43.85 31.18
N LEU A 177 8.17 43.55 32.13
CA LEU A 177 7.66 42.20 32.34
C LEU A 177 6.84 41.72 31.13
N GLU A 178 5.99 42.58 30.56
CA GLU A 178 5.28 42.29 29.29
C GLU A 178 6.26 42.04 28.14
N ARG A 179 7.31 42.86 28.02
CA ARG A 179 8.34 42.70 26.98
C ARG A 179 9.04 41.36 27.08
N GLN A 180 9.50 41.00 28.29
CA GLN A 180 10.18 39.73 28.55
C GLN A 180 9.30 38.53 28.22
N ASN A 181 8.01 38.58 28.56
CA ASN A 181 7.08 37.50 28.21
C ASN A 181 6.95 37.33 26.69
N LEU A 182 6.86 38.43 25.93
CA LEU A 182 6.79 38.39 24.47
C LEU A 182 8.11 37.91 23.84
N GLU A 183 9.26 38.31 24.38
CA GLU A 183 10.59 37.82 23.95
C GLU A 183 10.75 36.32 24.22
N LEU A 184 10.25 35.83 25.36
CA LEU A 184 10.25 34.40 25.68
C LEU A 184 9.35 33.60 24.73
N GLU A 185 8.17 34.13 24.37
CA GLU A 185 7.31 33.52 23.35
C GLU A 185 8.01 33.47 21.98
N GLN A 186 8.65 34.56 21.56
CA GLN A 186 9.42 34.58 20.31
C GLN A 186 10.56 33.57 20.32
N SER A 187 11.30 33.49 21.43
CA SER A 187 12.43 32.56 21.56
C SER A 187 11.99 31.10 21.47
N LYS A 188 10.81 30.76 22.03
CA LYS A 188 10.23 29.42 21.90
C LYS A 188 9.87 29.10 20.45
N ILE A 189 9.25 30.06 19.75
CA ILE A 189 8.88 29.90 18.33
C ILE A 189 10.14 29.76 17.46
N GLU A 190 11.16 30.58 17.67
CA GLU A 190 12.42 30.50 16.91
C GLU A 190 13.12 29.15 17.13
N ALA A 191 13.09 28.62 18.36
CA ALA A 191 13.62 27.29 18.65
C ALA A 191 12.87 26.17 17.90
N GLU A 192 11.55 26.27 17.74
CA GLU A 192 10.74 25.29 16.98
C GLU A 192 11.04 25.32 15.48
N VAL A 193 11.27 26.51 14.90
CA VAL A 193 11.59 26.66 13.47
C VAL A 193 13.10 26.55 13.16
N GLY A 194 13.93 26.34 14.17
CA GLY A 194 15.40 26.21 14.05
C GLY A 194 15.87 25.20 12.99
N PRO A 195 15.29 23.98 12.90
CA PRO A 195 15.66 23.02 11.86
C PRO A 195 15.47 23.52 10.42
N LEU A 196 14.43 24.32 10.17
CA LEU A 196 14.18 24.90 8.85
C LEU A 196 15.24 25.95 8.49
N LYS A 197 15.85 26.60 9.51
CA LYS A 197 16.88 27.62 9.30
C LYS A 197 18.15 27.02 8.75
N TYR A 198 18.53 25.84 9.24
CA TYR A 198 19.64 25.06 8.67
C TYR A 198 19.39 24.63 7.22
N ILE A 199 18.14 24.31 6.88
CA ILE A 199 17.78 23.98 5.50
C ILE A 199 17.90 25.21 4.60
N ALA A 200 17.45 26.38 5.07
CA ALA A 200 17.62 27.63 4.34
C ALA A 200 19.10 28.00 4.17
N GLU A 201 19.92 27.84 5.22
CA GLU A 201 21.38 28.02 5.17
C GLU A 201 22.06 27.06 4.19
N LEU A 202 21.59 25.80 4.10
CA LEU A 202 22.12 24.84 3.13
C LEU A 202 21.85 25.26 1.68
N ILE A 203 20.68 25.86 1.40
CA ILE A 203 20.26 26.20 0.03
C ILE A 203 20.79 27.59 -0.38
N TYR A 204 20.75 28.57 0.52
CA TYR A 204 21.01 29.98 0.23
C TYR A 204 22.27 30.56 0.90
N GLY A 205 22.97 29.79 1.74
CA GLY A 205 24.20 30.23 2.42
C GLY A 205 23.96 31.48 3.27
N ASP A 206 24.80 32.50 3.09
CA ASP A 206 24.76 33.74 3.86
C ASP A 206 23.45 34.54 3.68
N ASN A 207 22.71 34.31 2.58
CA ASN A 207 21.43 34.99 2.29
C ASN A 207 20.20 34.26 2.88
N ALA A 208 20.40 33.22 3.69
CA ALA A 208 19.32 32.37 4.17
C ALA A 208 18.25 33.09 5.00
N LYS A 209 18.60 34.19 5.69
CA LYS A 209 17.64 34.97 6.47
C LYS A 209 16.58 35.63 5.59
N ASP A 210 16.97 36.11 4.41
CA ASP A 210 16.08 36.82 3.50
C ASP A 210 15.21 35.86 2.66
N TYR A 211 15.69 34.62 2.45
CA TYR A 211 15.05 33.58 1.63
C TYR A 211 14.51 32.40 2.43
N PHE A 212 14.34 32.55 3.74
CA PHE A 212 13.90 31.47 4.63
C PHE A 212 12.57 30.84 4.18
N ASP A 213 11.55 31.66 3.96
CA ASP A 213 10.23 31.17 3.50
C ASP A 213 10.29 30.54 2.12
N GLU A 214 11.18 31.01 1.24
CA GLU A 214 11.36 30.46 -0.10
C GLU A 214 12.05 29.08 -0.05
N ALA A 215 13.06 28.91 0.80
CA ALA A 215 13.71 27.63 1.04
C ALA A 215 12.72 26.57 1.51
N VAL A 216 11.88 26.91 2.48
CA VAL A 216 10.87 25.99 3.03
C VAL A 216 9.87 25.58 1.94
N ARG A 217 9.41 26.53 1.12
CA ARG A 217 8.52 26.22 -0.01
C ARG A 217 9.14 25.26 -1.01
N TRP A 218 10.41 25.47 -1.38
CA TRP A 218 11.10 24.57 -2.29
C TRP A 218 11.27 23.15 -1.73
N VAL A 219 11.57 23.02 -0.44
CA VAL A 219 11.64 21.70 0.22
C VAL A 219 10.29 21.01 0.21
N ILE A 220 9.21 21.73 0.52
CA ILE A 220 7.84 21.19 0.45
C ILE A 220 7.54 20.70 -0.98
N ILE A 221 7.88 21.49 -2.01
CA ILE A 221 7.68 21.12 -3.42
C ILE A 221 8.44 19.83 -3.77
N VAL A 222 9.70 19.72 -3.37
CA VAL A 222 10.53 18.52 -3.63
C VAL A 222 9.93 17.28 -2.97
N LEU A 223 9.51 17.39 -1.70
CA LEU A 223 8.89 16.27 -0.97
C LEU A 223 7.61 15.80 -1.67
N ILE A 224 6.74 16.73 -2.04
CA ILE A 224 5.45 16.43 -2.67
C ILE A 224 5.64 15.76 -4.03
N PHE A 225 6.58 16.27 -4.84
CA PHE A 225 6.87 15.71 -6.16
C PHE A 225 7.35 14.25 -6.11
N VAL A 226 7.98 13.84 -5.00
CA VAL A 226 8.39 12.45 -4.79
C VAL A 226 7.26 11.61 -4.23
N PHE A 227 6.63 12.06 -3.14
CA PHE A 227 5.70 11.22 -2.37
C PHE A 227 4.37 10.94 -3.08
N ASP A 228 3.83 11.91 -3.81
CA ASP A 228 2.48 11.79 -4.35
C ASP A 228 2.42 10.89 -5.61
N PRO A 229 3.31 11.03 -6.61
CA PRO A 229 3.42 10.05 -7.70
C PRO A 229 3.80 8.64 -7.21
N LEU A 230 4.62 8.56 -6.16
CA LEU A 230 5.06 7.28 -5.58
C LEU A 230 3.88 6.44 -5.07
N ALA A 231 2.87 7.05 -4.45
CA ALA A 231 1.68 6.33 -3.97
C ALA A 231 0.92 5.65 -5.11
N VAL A 232 0.70 6.38 -6.21
CA VAL A 232 0.02 5.87 -7.41
C VAL A 232 0.85 4.76 -8.08
N LEU A 233 2.16 4.96 -8.21
CA LEU A 233 3.06 3.98 -8.81
C LEU A 233 3.17 2.70 -7.97
N LEU A 234 3.22 2.81 -6.64
CA LEU A 234 3.21 1.66 -5.74
C LEU A 234 1.89 0.89 -5.81
N LEU A 235 0.76 1.58 -5.94
CA LEU A 235 -0.54 0.94 -6.12
C LEU A 235 -0.57 0.13 -7.42
N ILE A 236 -0.06 0.71 -8.52
CA ILE A 236 0.06 0.01 -9.80
C ILE A 236 1.00 -1.19 -9.64
N ALA A 237 2.19 -1.02 -9.05
CA ALA A 237 3.16 -2.08 -8.81
C ALA A 237 2.58 -3.24 -7.98
N ALA A 238 1.80 -2.92 -6.95
CA ALA A 238 1.09 -3.90 -6.15
C ALA A 238 0.08 -4.69 -7.00
N ASN A 239 -0.70 -4.00 -7.83
CA ASN A 239 -1.66 -4.62 -8.75
C ASN A 239 -0.96 -5.57 -9.74
N ILE A 240 0.22 -5.21 -10.25
CA ILE A 240 1.06 -6.09 -11.08
C ILE A 240 1.43 -7.37 -10.31
N SER A 241 2.00 -7.19 -9.12
CA SER A 241 2.50 -8.32 -8.31
C SER A 241 1.38 -9.28 -7.90
N LEU A 242 0.20 -8.77 -7.53
CA LEU A 242 -0.95 -9.60 -7.19
C LEU A 242 -1.50 -10.35 -8.43
N ALA A 243 -1.60 -9.68 -9.58
CA ALA A 243 -2.07 -10.30 -10.82
C ALA A 243 -1.16 -11.45 -11.27
N ASP A 244 0.15 -11.27 -11.19
CA ASP A 244 1.12 -12.31 -11.56
C ASP A 244 1.10 -13.49 -10.58
N PHE A 245 0.92 -13.22 -9.29
CA PHE A 245 0.73 -14.28 -8.30
C PHE A 245 -0.50 -15.15 -8.59
N MET A 246 -1.63 -14.53 -8.95
CA MET A 246 -2.86 -15.24 -9.31
C MET A 246 -2.69 -16.08 -10.59
N LYS A 247 -2.07 -15.52 -11.64
CA LYS A 247 -1.78 -16.25 -12.88
C LYS A 247 -0.87 -17.45 -12.64
N GLY A 248 0.17 -17.28 -11.81
CA GLY A 248 1.06 -18.38 -11.43
C GLY A 248 0.33 -19.52 -10.74
N ARG A 249 -0.63 -19.19 -9.86
CA ARG A 249 -1.45 -20.18 -9.14
C ARG A 249 -2.41 -20.92 -10.05
N GLN A 250 -3.06 -20.21 -10.99
CA GLN A 250 -3.93 -20.82 -12.00
C GLN A 250 -3.15 -21.75 -12.94
N LYS A 251 -1.96 -21.34 -13.40
CA LYS A 251 -1.10 -22.17 -14.25
C LYS A 251 -0.67 -23.45 -13.54
N LYS A 252 -0.28 -23.37 -12.26
CA LYS A 252 0.04 -24.55 -11.43
C LYS A 252 -1.17 -25.48 -11.29
N LYS A 253 -2.37 -24.93 -11.01
CA LYS A 253 -3.62 -25.72 -10.90
C LYS A 253 -3.98 -26.40 -12.23
N GLN A 254 -3.79 -25.73 -13.35
CA GLN A 254 -4.06 -26.30 -14.67
C GLN A 254 -3.09 -27.42 -15.02
N ILE A 255 -1.80 -27.27 -14.67
CA ILE A 255 -0.80 -28.32 -14.84
C ILE A 255 -1.15 -29.54 -13.97
N SER A 256 -1.52 -29.33 -12.71
CA SER A 256 -1.89 -30.45 -11.82
C SER A 256 -3.15 -31.17 -12.29
N LEU A 257 -4.16 -30.44 -12.78
CA LEU A 257 -5.37 -31.02 -13.35
C LEU A 257 -5.06 -31.84 -14.61
N ARG A 258 -4.26 -31.30 -15.53
CA ARG A 258 -3.85 -32.01 -16.74
C ARG A 258 -3.04 -33.27 -16.42
N GLN A 259 -2.20 -33.23 -15.38
CA GLN A 259 -1.49 -34.41 -14.89
C GLN A 259 -2.44 -35.44 -14.28
N LEU A 260 -3.48 -35.01 -13.55
CA LEU A 260 -4.52 -35.89 -13.02
C LEU A 260 -5.30 -36.57 -14.15
N ASP A 261 -5.74 -35.80 -15.15
CA ASP A 261 -6.47 -36.31 -16.32
C ASP A 261 -5.63 -37.33 -17.10
N LEU A 262 -4.33 -37.09 -17.25
CA LEU A 262 -3.41 -38.04 -17.89
C LEU A 262 -3.26 -39.33 -17.07
N LYS A 263 -3.25 -39.25 -15.74
CA LYS A 263 -3.22 -40.45 -14.87
C LYS A 263 -4.51 -41.25 -14.98
N ILE A 264 -5.67 -40.57 -14.92
CA ILE A 264 -6.98 -41.21 -15.06
C ILE A 264 -7.13 -41.87 -16.43
N LYS A 265 -6.68 -41.21 -17.51
CA LYS A 265 -6.70 -41.81 -18.86
C LYS A 265 -5.87 -43.10 -18.92
N ARG A 266 -4.67 -43.10 -18.35
CA ARG A 266 -3.82 -44.30 -18.29
C ARG A 266 -4.45 -45.42 -17.48
N GLU A 267 -5.09 -45.12 -16.36
CA GLU A 267 -5.81 -46.13 -15.56
C GLU A 267 -7.05 -46.66 -16.29
N ASN A 268 -7.80 -45.80 -16.95
CA ASN A 268 -8.96 -46.21 -17.75
C ASN A 268 -8.55 -47.09 -18.94
N GLU A 269 -7.43 -46.79 -19.60
CA GLU A 269 -6.86 -47.65 -20.66
C GLU A 269 -6.48 -49.02 -20.10
N LYS A 270 -5.77 -49.08 -18.97
CA LYS A 270 -5.45 -50.34 -18.27
C LYS A 270 -6.72 -51.12 -17.88
N HIS A 271 -7.73 -50.45 -17.35
CA HIS A 271 -9.02 -51.07 -17.03
C HIS A 271 -9.76 -51.57 -18.26
N LYS A 272 -9.68 -50.86 -19.39
CA LYS A 272 -10.27 -51.27 -20.67
C LYS A 272 -9.55 -52.49 -21.24
N GLU A 273 -8.23 -52.57 -21.10
CA GLU A 273 -7.43 -53.72 -21.51
C GLU A 273 -7.73 -54.93 -20.61
N ALA A 274 -7.71 -54.74 -19.29
CA ALA A 274 -8.05 -55.79 -18.32
C ALA A 274 -9.48 -56.30 -18.51
N SER A 275 -10.47 -55.43 -18.74
CA SER A 275 -11.85 -55.85 -18.99
C SER A 275 -12.03 -56.59 -20.32
N LYS A 276 -11.29 -56.21 -21.37
CA LYS A 276 -11.24 -56.99 -22.62
C LYS A 276 -10.64 -58.37 -22.40
N GLN A 277 -9.53 -58.46 -21.65
CA GLN A 277 -8.92 -59.74 -21.29
C GLN A 277 -9.89 -60.61 -20.49
N ILE A 278 -10.53 -60.07 -19.45
CA ILE A 278 -11.54 -60.78 -18.66
C ILE A 278 -12.71 -61.25 -19.53
N LYS A 279 -13.19 -60.41 -20.47
CA LYS A 279 -14.25 -60.81 -21.41
C LYS A 279 -13.81 -61.95 -22.32
N ASN A 280 -12.59 -61.90 -22.84
CA ASN A 280 -12.02 -62.97 -23.67
C ASN A 280 -11.86 -64.27 -22.88
N TYR A 281 -11.37 -64.20 -21.63
CA TYR A 281 -11.32 -65.36 -20.74
C TYR A 281 -12.72 -65.91 -20.46
N LYS A 282 -13.69 -65.05 -20.16
CA LYS A 282 -15.08 -65.46 -19.93
C LYS A 282 -15.68 -66.15 -21.16
N ASP A 283 -15.50 -65.59 -22.36
CA ASP A 283 -15.97 -66.18 -23.63
C ASP A 283 -15.37 -67.57 -23.84
N PHE A 284 -14.04 -67.68 -23.67
CA PHE A 284 -13.32 -68.94 -23.74
C PHE A 284 -13.89 -69.99 -22.77
N PHE A 285 -13.99 -69.69 -21.48
CA PHE A 285 -14.51 -70.63 -20.49
C PHE A 285 -16.00 -70.96 -20.70
N THR A 286 -16.81 -70.04 -21.21
CA THR A 286 -18.21 -70.34 -21.57
C THR A 286 -18.32 -71.30 -22.75
N LYS A 287 -17.49 -71.13 -23.78
CA LYS A 287 -17.43 -72.09 -24.89
C LYS A 287 -16.92 -73.45 -24.41
N LEU A 288 -16.02 -73.46 -23.41
CA LEU A 288 -15.42 -74.69 -22.86
C LEU A 288 -16.45 -75.50 -22.10
N ALA A 289 -17.22 -74.84 -21.22
CA ALA A 289 -18.34 -75.47 -20.52
C ALA A 289 -19.43 -75.96 -21.50
N GLY A 290 -19.63 -75.22 -22.60
CA GLY A 290 -20.60 -75.56 -23.64
C GLY A 290 -20.15 -76.61 -24.65
N LYS A 291 -18.91 -77.14 -24.56
CA LYS A 291 -18.29 -78.06 -25.52
C LYS A 291 -18.27 -77.54 -26.97
N ARG A 292 -18.11 -76.22 -27.17
CA ARG A 292 -18.14 -75.55 -28.49
C ARG A 292 -16.83 -74.83 -28.85
N LEU A 293 -15.70 -75.19 -28.22
CA LEU A 293 -14.43 -74.57 -28.57
C LEU A 293 -13.94 -75.00 -29.95
N THR A 294 -13.28 -74.09 -30.65
CA THR A 294 -12.53 -74.36 -31.88
C THR A 294 -11.03 -74.28 -31.64
N ASN A 295 -10.20 -74.89 -32.51
CA ASN A 295 -8.73 -74.74 -32.42
C ASN A 295 -8.29 -73.28 -32.52
N GLU A 296 -9.02 -72.46 -33.26
CA GLU A 296 -8.74 -71.03 -33.39
C GLU A 296 -8.97 -70.30 -32.06
N ASP A 297 -10.00 -70.68 -31.29
CA ASP A 297 -10.24 -70.14 -29.95
C ASP A 297 -9.14 -70.56 -28.95
N TYR A 298 -8.62 -71.78 -29.06
CA TYR A 298 -7.49 -72.28 -28.26
C TYR A 298 -6.20 -71.50 -28.51
N GLU A 299 -5.79 -71.39 -29.77
CA GLU A 299 -4.59 -70.62 -30.12
C GLU A 299 -4.72 -69.15 -29.73
N LYS A 300 -5.90 -68.55 -29.94
CA LYS A 300 -6.18 -67.18 -29.47
C LYS A 300 -6.03 -67.04 -27.96
N PHE A 301 -6.50 -68.01 -27.17
CA PHE A 301 -6.36 -67.97 -25.71
C PHE A 301 -4.90 -68.03 -25.27
N PHE A 302 -4.10 -68.96 -25.81
CA PHE A 302 -2.67 -69.07 -25.47
C PHE A 302 -1.85 -67.88 -25.97
N GLN A 303 -2.21 -67.28 -27.11
CA GLN A 303 -1.59 -66.05 -27.59
C GLN A 303 -1.91 -64.84 -26.69
N ILE A 304 -3.12 -64.77 -26.11
CA ILE A 304 -3.54 -63.69 -25.22
C ILE A 304 -2.94 -63.84 -23.81
N LEU A 305 -2.91 -65.06 -23.26
CA LEU A 305 -2.41 -65.36 -21.92
C LEU A 305 -0.86 -65.41 -21.89
N GLY A 306 -0.24 -65.93 -22.95
CA GLY A 306 1.21 -66.00 -23.08
C GLY A 306 1.89 -66.99 -22.13
N ASN A 307 2.99 -67.59 -22.60
CA ASN A 307 3.70 -68.66 -21.87
C ASN A 307 4.36 -68.18 -20.56
N LYS A 308 4.63 -66.87 -20.42
CA LYS A 308 5.22 -66.29 -19.20
C LYS A 308 4.21 -66.22 -18.04
N GLU A 309 2.95 -65.91 -18.31
CA GLU A 309 1.91 -65.82 -17.28
C GLU A 309 1.52 -67.21 -16.78
N LEU A 310 1.43 -68.18 -17.68
CA LEU A 310 1.21 -69.59 -17.36
C LEU A 310 2.29 -70.16 -16.42
N ARG A 311 3.57 -69.91 -16.74
CA ARG A 311 4.69 -70.31 -15.88
C ARG A 311 4.69 -69.57 -14.54
N ALA A 312 4.30 -68.30 -14.50
CA ALA A 312 4.18 -67.55 -13.26
C ALA A 312 3.06 -68.07 -12.34
N MET A 313 2.05 -68.74 -12.90
CA MET A 313 1.00 -69.46 -12.16
C MET A 313 1.41 -70.89 -11.75
N GLY A 314 2.66 -71.30 -12.00
CA GLY A 314 3.16 -72.63 -11.68
C GLY A 314 2.68 -73.73 -12.62
N LEU A 315 2.14 -73.36 -13.77
CA LEU A 315 1.61 -74.28 -14.77
C LEU A 315 2.61 -74.43 -15.93
N ASP A 316 2.82 -75.65 -16.42
CA ASP A 316 3.63 -75.89 -17.61
C ASP A 316 2.81 -75.60 -18.89
N PRO A 317 3.18 -74.59 -19.71
CA PRO A 317 2.45 -74.25 -20.92
C PRO A 317 2.29 -75.42 -21.89
N ASP A 318 3.30 -76.29 -21.97
CA ASP A 318 3.31 -77.40 -22.94
C ASP A 318 2.39 -78.53 -22.45
N GLU A 319 2.38 -78.79 -21.14
CA GLU A 319 1.47 -79.78 -20.53
C GLU A 319 0.00 -79.34 -20.63
N ILE A 320 -0.29 -78.04 -20.43
CA ILE A 320 -1.66 -77.52 -20.59
C ILE A 320 -2.10 -77.67 -22.04
N ARG A 321 -1.25 -77.33 -23.02
CA ARG A 321 -1.58 -77.49 -24.44
C ARG A 321 -1.95 -78.93 -24.78
N ILE A 322 -1.14 -79.90 -24.33
CA ILE A 322 -1.40 -81.33 -24.54
C ILE A 322 -2.73 -81.76 -23.91
N LYS A 323 -2.99 -81.39 -22.65
CA LYS A 323 -4.26 -81.74 -21.98
C LYS A 323 -5.46 -81.06 -22.64
N MET A 324 -5.27 -79.88 -23.21
CA MET A 324 -6.29 -79.13 -23.92
C MET A 324 -6.63 -79.73 -25.29
N ASP A 325 -5.62 -80.20 -26.03
CA ASP A 325 -5.81 -80.95 -27.28
C ASP A 325 -6.57 -82.26 -27.04
N GLN A 326 -6.29 -82.96 -25.93
CA GLN A 326 -7.06 -84.14 -25.53
C GLN A 326 -8.55 -83.83 -25.29
N VAL A 327 -8.87 -82.67 -24.70
CA VAL A 327 -10.27 -82.23 -24.51
C VAL A 327 -10.95 -81.90 -25.84
N LEU A 328 -10.24 -81.31 -26.80
CA LEU A 328 -10.74 -81.07 -28.16
C LEU A 328 -11.08 -82.38 -28.87
N ASP A 329 -10.17 -83.36 -28.79
CA ASP A 329 -10.37 -84.69 -29.36
C ASP A 329 -11.58 -85.39 -28.75
N TRP A 330 -11.71 -85.37 -27.42
CA TRP A 330 -12.86 -85.94 -26.73
C TRP A 330 -14.19 -85.29 -27.13
N ASN A 331 -14.22 -83.95 -27.24
CA ASN A 331 -15.41 -83.23 -27.71
C ASN A 331 -15.72 -83.57 -29.19
N ALA A 332 -14.71 -83.73 -30.04
CA ALA A 332 -14.88 -84.12 -31.45
C ALA A 332 -15.43 -85.55 -31.59
N THR A 333 -15.03 -86.48 -30.71
CA THR A 333 -15.54 -87.85 -30.68
C THR A 333 -16.99 -87.94 -30.16
N GLU A 334 -17.37 -87.18 -29.14
CA GLU A 334 -18.77 -87.18 -28.66
C GLU A 334 -19.75 -86.61 -29.70
N VAL A 335 -19.35 -85.58 -30.46
CA VAL A 335 -20.19 -85.07 -31.56
C VAL A 335 -20.25 -86.06 -32.74
N LYS A 336 -19.25 -86.95 -32.87
CA LYS A 336 -19.30 -88.05 -33.83
C LYS A 336 -20.33 -89.13 -33.45
N GLU A 337 -20.77 -89.21 -32.20
CA GLU A 337 -21.74 -90.23 -31.73
C GLU A 337 -23.20 -89.74 -31.67
N MET A 338 -23.48 -88.48 -32.04
CA MET A 338 -24.84 -87.93 -32.11
C MET A 338 -25.61 -88.38 -33.38
N PRO A 339 -26.93 -88.67 -33.30
CA PRO A 339 -27.75 -89.10 -34.45
C PRO A 339 -27.85 -88.00 -35.53
N ASP A 340 -27.79 -88.42 -36.80
CA ASP A 340 -27.49 -87.58 -37.97
C ASP A 340 -28.41 -86.36 -38.20
N LYS A 341 -29.64 -86.33 -37.65
CA LYS A 341 -30.56 -85.20 -37.80
C LYS A 341 -30.15 -83.91 -37.05
N VAL A 342 -29.16 -83.98 -36.16
CA VAL A 342 -28.67 -82.81 -35.39
C VAL A 342 -27.36 -82.25 -35.96
N ARG A 343 -26.60 -83.05 -36.72
CA ARG A 343 -25.30 -82.66 -37.29
C ARG A 343 -25.37 -81.61 -38.41
N GLU A 344 -26.50 -81.49 -39.11
CA GLU A 344 -26.59 -80.72 -40.35
C GLU A 344 -26.70 -79.19 -40.15
N ASN A 345 -26.98 -78.72 -38.93
CA ASN A 345 -27.18 -77.30 -38.63
C ASN A 345 -25.99 -76.56 -38.00
N ASP A 346 -24.85 -77.22 -37.75
CA ASP A 346 -23.73 -76.58 -37.06
C ASP A 346 -22.39 -76.88 -37.75
N LYS A 347 -21.94 -75.95 -38.61
CA LYS A 347 -20.72 -76.10 -39.45
C LYS A 347 -19.40 -75.85 -38.71
N THR A 348 -19.41 -75.75 -37.38
CA THR A 348 -18.21 -75.48 -36.57
C THR A 348 -17.73 -76.70 -35.80
N LEU A 349 -17.59 -77.85 -36.47
CA LEU A 349 -17.08 -79.07 -35.84
C LEU A 349 -15.56 -79.13 -35.91
N THR A 350 -14.98 -79.32 -34.74
CA THR A 350 -13.56 -79.37 -34.40
C THR A 350 -12.78 -80.36 -35.24
N LYS A 351 -11.66 -79.90 -35.81
CA LYS A 351 -10.66 -80.76 -36.44
C LYS A 351 -9.42 -80.74 -35.57
N SER A 352 -9.02 -81.87 -34.99
CA SER A 352 -7.86 -81.90 -34.10
C SER A 352 -6.54 -81.86 -34.86
N MET A 353 -5.45 -81.47 -34.19
CA MET A 353 -4.11 -81.48 -34.79
C MET A 353 -3.56 -82.90 -35.02
N LEU A 354 -4.06 -83.90 -34.31
CA LEU A 354 -3.69 -85.31 -34.54
C LEU A 354 -4.18 -85.83 -35.90
N ASP A 355 -5.13 -85.16 -36.52
CA ASP A 355 -5.65 -85.48 -37.85
C ASP A 355 -4.75 -84.98 -39.01
N ASN A 356 -3.61 -84.34 -38.68
CA ASN A 356 -2.67 -83.76 -39.66
C ASN A 356 -1.32 -84.48 -39.77
N ASP A 357 -1.08 -85.58 -39.04
CA ASP A 357 0.22 -86.29 -39.10
C ASP A 357 0.29 -87.36 -40.21
N ASP A 358 -0.76 -87.52 -41.02
CA ASP A 358 -0.80 -88.47 -42.15
C ASP A 358 -0.55 -87.84 -43.53
N ARG A 359 0.18 -86.70 -43.60
CA ARG A 359 0.75 -86.20 -44.87
C ARG A 359 2.07 -85.44 -44.67
N LYS A 360 3.17 -86.17 -44.49
CA LYS A 360 4.28 -86.24 -45.46
C LYS A 360 5.40 -87.17 -44.99
#